data_AF-A0A1S3QIT3-F1
#
_entry.id   AF-A0A1S3QIT3-F1
#
_cell.length_a   1.000
_cell.length_b   1.000
_cell.length_c   1.000
_cell.angle_alpha   90.00
_cell.angle_beta   90.00
_cell.angle_gamma   90.00
#
_symmetry.space_group_name_H-M   'P 1'
#
loop_
_entity.id
_entity.type
_entity.pdbx_description
1 polymer ?
#
loop_
_entity_poly.entity_id
_entity_poly.type
_entity_poly.pdbx_seq_one_letter_code
_entity_poly.pdbx_strand_id
1 'polypeptide(L)'
;MGGSQSDVAIFATTKTKEDRHSFFSQNLRCRHYSYRVSDSPVLSEEFRKDIDRLGSFSETSKAQYRRLIDTYGTHYIRQVDLGGRLTMTTAIHTCQASLKSLSTNQVESCLSAGFKGSLGLSVSSTVQSCSKVLDNHDSKTSDSSSFLSHHTKVVGGSGWPGKLSLNRNDSVGFHSWMRTLKNIPDIIYYSLRPLHLLIPNTVVQQGVKEAVQDYLKENALPKSTGELSCGDPYSRRDSNCCLRKVSQGRLVVTVVRAWGLWGDYQWIAGDTEA
;
A
#
# COMPACT_ATOMS: atom_id res chain seq x y z
N MET A 1 -15.41 -3.84 -2.33
CA MET A 1 -14.59 -5.07 -2.47
C MET A 1 -13.48 -5.03 -1.45
N GLY A 2 -13.17 -6.19 -0.86
CA GLY A 2 -12.36 -6.34 0.36
C GLY A 2 -10.86 -6.38 0.14
N GLY A 3 -10.14 -6.68 1.22
CA GLY A 3 -8.67 -6.64 1.30
C GLY A 3 -8.15 -5.89 2.54
N SER A 4 -9.04 -5.44 3.43
CA SER A 4 -8.71 -4.74 4.67
C SER A 4 -7.70 -5.48 5.55
N GLN A 5 -7.73 -6.81 5.52
CA GLN A 5 -6.84 -7.69 6.28
C GLN A 5 -5.80 -8.41 5.40
N SER A 6 -5.59 -7.96 4.15
CA SER A 6 -4.57 -8.57 3.28
C SER A 6 -3.15 -8.22 3.75
N ASP A 7 -2.16 -9.07 3.45
CA ASP A 7 -0.75 -8.83 3.77
C ASP A 7 -0.26 -7.44 3.36
N VAL A 8 -0.68 -6.98 2.17
CA VAL A 8 -0.32 -5.64 1.66
C VAL A 8 -1.02 -4.51 2.42
N ALA A 9 -2.26 -4.72 2.87
CA ALA A 9 -2.96 -3.76 3.71
C ALA A 9 -2.34 -3.69 5.11
N ILE A 10 -1.93 -4.83 5.68
CA ILE A 10 -1.19 -4.89 6.94
C ILE A 10 0.15 -4.17 6.78
N PHE A 11 0.93 -4.49 5.74
CA PHE A 11 2.18 -3.81 5.42
C PHE A 11 2.00 -2.28 5.31
N ALA A 12 1.02 -1.82 4.52
CA ALA A 12 0.74 -0.40 4.36
C ALA A 12 0.30 0.26 5.67
N THR A 13 -0.56 -0.39 6.45
CA THR A 13 -1.02 0.12 7.74
C THR A 13 0.12 0.22 8.75
N THR A 14 1.01 -0.78 8.81
CA THR A 14 2.20 -0.75 9.66
C THR A 14 3.10 0.42 9.30
N LYS A 15 3.38 0.62 8.00
CA LYS A 15 4.23 1.73 7.54
C LYS A 15 3.62 3.10 7.80
N THR A 16 2.32 3.27 7.58
CA THR A 16 1.61 4.52 7.89
C THR A 16 1.57 4.84 9.40
N LYS A 17 1.67 3.82 10.28
CA LYS A 17 1.79 4.02 11.74
C LYS A 17 3.20 4.41 12.19
N GLU A 18 4.23 3.98 11.47
CA GLU A 18 5.63 4.31 11.77
C GLU A 18 5.93 5.78 11.45
N ASP A 19 5.62 6.22 10.23
CA ASP A 19 5.79 7.61 9.77
C ASP A 19 4.98 7.86 8.48
N ARG A 20 5.07 9.06 7.92
CA ARG A 20 4.47 9.43 6.63
C ARG A 20 5.14 8.67 5.49
N HIS A 21 4.41 7.69 4.96
CA HIS A 21 4.82 6.92 3.79
C HIS A 21 3.92 7.21 2.59
N SER A 22 4.54 7.21 1.41
CA SER A 22 3.86 7.08 0.11
C SER A 22 4.08 5.66 -0.41
N PHE A 23 3.22 5.17 -1.29
CA PHE A 23 3.28 3.78 -1.75
C PHE A 23 3.28 3.72 -3.27
N PHE A 24 4.20 2.95 -3.82
CA PHE A 24 4.27 2.66 -5.26
C PHE A 24 4.16 1.16 -5.49
N SER A 25 3.29 0.74 -6.40
CA SER A 25 3.02 -0.68 -6.64
C SER A 25 3.27 -1.05 -8.10
N GLN A 26 4.05 -2.12 -8.28
CA GLN A 26 4.42 -2.65 -9.58
C GLN A 26 3.85 -4.04 -9.72
N ASN A 27 3.22 -4.31 -10.86
CA ASN A 27 2.49 -5.54 -11.09
C ASN A 27 2.83 -6.11 -12.45
N LEU A 28 3.19 -7.39 -12.48
CA LEU A 28 3.35 -8.17 -13.68
C LEU A 28 2.42 -9.38 -13.60
N ARG A 29 1.65 -9.61 -14.67
CA ARG A 29 0.72 -10.73 -14.79
C ARG A 29 1.00 -11.51 -16.06
N CYS A 30 1.11 -12.82 -15.93
CA CYS A 30 1.23 -13.77 -17.03
C CYS A 30 -0.01 -14.66 -17.01
N ARG A 31 -0.97 -14.42 -17.90
CA ARG A 31 -2.17 -15.25 -18.02
C ARG A 31 -1.93 -16.43 -18.95
N HIS A 32 -2.27 -17.63 -18.50
CA HIS A 32 -2.25 -18.85 -19.33
C HIS A 32 -3.64 -19.39 -19.62
N TYR A 33 -4.53 -19.38 -18.63
CA TYR A 33 -5.86 -19.96 -18.76
C TYR A 33 -6.92 -18.98 -18.26
N SER A 34 -8.15 -19.16 -18.74
CA SER A 34 -9.31 -18.40 -18.27
C SER A 34 -10.53 -19.32 -18.30
N TYR A 35 -11.25 -19.40 -17.19
CA TYR A 35 -12.43 -20.25 -17.07
C TYR A 35 -13.52 -19.54 -16.28
N ARG A 36 -14.75 -20.00 -16.50
CA ARG A 36 -15.93 -19.47 -15.82
C ARG A 36 -16.84 -20.61 -15.40
N VAL A 37 -17.58 -20.40 -14.31
CA VAL A 37 -18.63 -21.31 -13.86
C VAL A 37 -19.87 -21.16 -14.77
N SER A 38 -20.84 -22.07 -14.71
CA SER A 38 -22.16 -21.87 -15.33
C SER A 38 -22.92 -20.71 -14.66
N ASP A 39 -23.94 -20.16 -15.31
CA ASP A 39 -24.85 -19.19 -14.69
C ASP A 39 -25.77 -19.84 -13.65
N SER A 40 -26.00 -21.15 -13.78
CA SER A 40 -26.69 -21.99 -12.80
C SER A 40 -25.75 -23.10 -12.34
N PRO A 41 -24.80 -22.81 -11.42
CA PRO A 41 -23.88 -23.82 -10.92
C PRO A 41 -24.60 -24.89 -10.10
N VAL A 42 -24.11 -26.13 -10.20
CA VAL A 42 -24.51 -27.20 -9.30
C VAL A 42 -23.88 -26.95 -7.92
N LEU A 43 -24.70 -26.90 -6.88
CA LEU A 43 -24.23 -26.71 -5.50
C LEU A 43 -23.62 -27.99 -4.95
N SER A 44 -22.60 -27.87 -4.10
CA SER A 44 -22.10 -29.02 -3.35
C SER A 44 -23.16 -29.52 -2.37
N GLU A 45 -23.15 -30.82 -2.09
CA GLU A 45 -24.10 -31.43 -1.16
C GLU A 45 -23.97 -30.83 0.25
N GLU A 46 -22.75 -30.52 0.66
CA GLU A 46 -22.45 -29.90 1.95
C GLU A 46 -23.06 -28.49 2.05
N PHE A 47 -22.82 -27.63 1.05
CA PHE A 47 -23.38 -26.28 1.03
C PHE A 47 -24.91 -26.32 1.05
N ARG A 48 -25.51 -27.24 0.29
CA ARG A 48 -26.97 -27.44 0.28
C ARG A 48 -27.49 -27.82 1.66
N LYS A 49 -26.88 -28.81 2.33
CA LYS A 49 -27.27 -29.22 3.69
C LYS A 49 -27.14 -28.09 4.71
N ASP A 50 -26.12 -27.25 4.58
CA ASP A 50 -25.92 -26.13 5.50
C ASP A 50 -26.96 -25.03 5.31
N ILE A 51 -27.30 -24.67 4.07
CA ILE A 51 -28.36 -23.68 3.82
C ILE A 51 -29.76 -24.21 4.15
N ASP A 52 -30.01 -25.51 3.99
CA ASP A 52 -31.29 -26.15 4.33
C ASP A 52 -31.58 -26.13 5.85
N ARG A 53 -30.54 -25.97 6.69
CA ARG A 53 -30.65 -25.87 8.15
C ARG A 53 -30.89 -24.44 8.65
N LEU A 54 -30.75 -23.43 7.79
CA LEU A 54 -30.91 -22.04 8.17
C LEU A 54 -32.39 -21.62 8.13
N GLY A 55 -32.83 -20.93 9.19
CA GLY A 55 -34.11 -20.22 9.22
C GLY A 55 -33.95 -18.74 8.86
N SER A 56 -34.94 -17.91 9.18
CA SER A 56 -34.84 -16.45 9.00
C SER A 56 -33.66 -15.84 9.77
N PHE A 57 -33.04 -14.82 9.20
CA PHE A 57 -31.97 -14.08 9.86
C PHE A 57 -32.51 -13.20 10.99
N SER A 58 -31.88 -13.29 12.15
CA SER A 58 -32.18 -12.52 13.36
C SER A 58 -30.94 -12.51 14.26
N GLU A 59 -30.95 -11.71 15.34
CA GLU A 59 -29.87 -11.70 16.32
C GLU A 59 -29.61 -13.10 16.94
N THR A 60 -30.65 -13.92 17.11
CA THR A 60 -30.50 -15.28 17.66
C THR A 60 -29.89 -16.27 16.66
N SER A 61 -30.12 -16.09 15.35
CA SER A 61 -29.57 -16.95 14.30
C SER A 61 -28.25 -16.43 13.72
N LYS A 62 -27.80 -15.21 14.10
CA LYS A 62 -26.59 -14.56 13.58
C LYS A 62 -25.34 -15.44 13.62
N ALA A 63 -25.13 -16.21 14.68
CA ALA A 63 -23.98 -17.11 14.79
C ALA A 63 -23.98 -18.24 13.74
N GLN A 64 -25.15 -18.77 13.37
CA GLN A 64 -25.27 -19.81 12.34
C GLN A 64 -24.93 -19.25 10.96
N TYR A 65 -25.43 -18.05 10.66
CA TYR A 65 -25.09 -17.33 9.44
C TYR A 65 -23.60 -16.95 9.38
N ARG A 66 -23.00 -16.57 10.51
CA ARG A 66 -21.56 -16.29 10.59
C ARG A 66 -20.74 -17.52 10.25
N ARG A 67 -21.12 -18.70 10.77
CA ARG A 67 -20.46 -19.98 10.42
C ARG A 67 -20.53 -20.29 8.92
N LEU A 68 -21.66 -20.02 8.27
CA LEU A 68 -21.79 -20.16 6.81
C LEU A 68 -20.78 -19.25 6.09
N ILE A 69 -20.68 -17.98 6.49
CA ILE A 69 -19.76 -17.01 5.87
C ILE A 69 -18.29 -17.37 6.13
N ASP A 70 -17.95 -17.82 7.33
CA ASP A 70 -16.57 -18.21 7.67
C ASP A 70 -16.14 -19.48 6.91
N THR A 71 -17.09 -20.37 6.56
CA THR A 71 -16.83 -21.62 5.83
C THR A 71 -16.76 -21.41 4.32
N TYR A 72 -17.74 -20.70 3.73
CA TYR A 72 -17.89 -20.57 2.27
C TYR A 72 -17.46 -19.21 1.73
N GLY A 73 -17.13 -18.26 2.61
CA GLY A 73 -16.84 -16.88 2.27
C GLY A 73 -18.09 -16.02 2.07
N THR A 74 -17.87 -14.76 1.70
CA THR A 74 -18.96 -13.81 1.39
C THR A 74 -19.41 -13.86 -0.07
N HIS A 75 -18.57 -14.42 -0.94
CA HIS A 75 -18.72 -14.45 -2.38
C HIS A 75 -18.19 -15.77 -2.91
N TYR A 76 -18.70 -16.20 -4.07
CA TYR A 76 -18.10 -17.27 -4.86
C TYR A 76 -17.39 -16.69 -6.09
N ILE A 77 -16.44 -17.44 -6.62
CA ILE A 77 -15.69 -17.06 -7.81
C ILE A 77 -16.48 -17.46 -9.06
N ARG A 78 -16.90 -16.48 -9.86
CA ARG A 78 -17.67 -16.69 -11.10
C ARG A 78 -16.79 -16.93 -12.32
N GLN A 79 -15.65 -16.24 -12.37
CA GLN A 79 -14.66 -16.32 -13.43
C GLN A 79 -13.26 -16.16 -12.85
N VAL A 80 -12.29 -16.88 -13.40
CA VAL A 80 -10.86 -16.80 -13.04
C VAL A 80 -10.01 -16.63 -14.27
N ASP A 81 -8.92 -15.87 -14.12
CA ASP A 81 -7.74 -16.01 -14.96
C ASP A 81 -6.65 -16.70 -14.12
N LEU A 82 -6.07 -17.75 -14.69
CA LEU A 82 -5.01 -18.54 -14.07
C LEU A 82 -3.66 -18.28 -14.75
N GLY A 83 -2.61 -18.22 -13.95
CA GLY A 83 -1.24 -18.06 -14.43
C GLY A 83 -0.29 -17.64 -13.31
N GLY A 84 0.56 -16.65 -13.58
CA GLY A 84 1.50 -16.10 -12.61
C GLY A 84 1.32 -14.61 -12.37
N ARG A 85 1.47 -14.15 -11.12
CA ARG A 85 1.44 -12.73 -10.77
C ARG A 85 2.55 -12.38 -9.81
N LEU A 86 3.35 -11.40 -10.18
CA LEU A 86 4.35 -10.76 -9.33
C LEU A 86 3.85 -9.36 -8.99
N THR A 87 3.74 -9.05 -7.70
CA THR A 87 3.38 -7.70 -7.23
C THR A 87 4.42 -7.25 -6.21
N MET A 88 5.05 -6.10 -6.45
CA MET A 88 5.97 -5.47 -5.51
C MET A 88 5.39 -4.12 -5.09
N THR A 89 5.08 -3.97 -3.82
CA THR A 89 4.61 -2.72 -3.22
C THR A 89 5.73 -2.13 -2.39
N THR A 90 6.16 -0.92 -2.74
CA THR A 90 7.23 -0.19 -2.06
C THR A 90 6.63 0.92 -1.23
N ALA A 91 6.86 0.90 0.08
CA ALA A 91 6.64 2.04 0.95
C ALA A 91 7.86 2.95 0.86
N ILE A 92 7.61 4.22 0.54
CA ILE A 92 8.60 5.27 0.41
C ILE A 92 8.44 6.17 1.64
N HIS A 93 9.48 6.27 2.46
CA HIS A 93 9.50 7.17 3.59
C HIS A 93 9.56 8.62 3.07
N THR A 94 8.39 9.28 3.03
CA THR A 94 8.17 10.48 2.21
C THR A 94 9.07 11.63 2.64
N CYS A 95 9.17 11.91 3.94
CA CYS A 95 9.98 13.03 4.42
C CYS A 95 11.48 12.75 4.31
N GLN A 96 11.91 11.49 4.46
CA GLN A 96 13.29 11.11 4.21
C GLN A 96 13.68 11.25 2.73
N ALA A 97 12.77 10.90 1.81
CA ALA A 97 12.97 11.13 0.37
C ALA A 97 13.05 12.64 0.06
N SER A 98 12.17 13.46 0.63
CA SER A 98 12.22 14.92 0.50
C SER A 98 13.52 15.53 1.02
N LEU A 99 14.04 15.06 2.16
CA LEU A 99 15.33 15.51 2.71
C LEU A 99 16.50 15.17 1.76
N LYS A 100 16.40 14.07 1.02
CA LYS A 100 17.35 13.68 -0.04
C LYS A 100 17.13 14.44 -1.35
N SER A 101 16.24 15.44 -1.37
CA SER A 101 15.84 16.20 -2.57
C SER A 101 15.32 15.31 -3.70
N LEU A 102 14.71 14.18 -3.34
CA LEU A 102 14.05 13.28 -4.29
C LEU A 102 12.56 13.58 -4.32
N SER A 103 12.04 13.91 -5.51
CA SER A 103 10.59 13.99 -5.72
C SER A 103 9.97 12.58 -5.80
N THR A 104 8.69 12.47 -5.44
CA THR A 104 7.93 11.21 -5.56
C THR A 104 8.04 10.62 -6.96
N ASN A 105 7.86 11.43 -8.01
CA ASN A 105 7.94 10.99 -9.40
C ASN A 105 9.33 10.45 -9.78
N GLN A 106 10.40 11.03 -9.26
CA GLN A 106 11.77 10.52 -9.50
C GLN A 106 11.96 9.15 -8.85
N VAL A 107 11.48 8.98 -7.60
CA VAL A 107 11.56 7.69 -6.90
C VAL A 107 10.74 6.63 -7.65
N GLU A 108 9.49 6.94 -8.03
CA GLU A 108 8.62 6.03 -8.78
C GLU A 108 9.21 5.63 -10.13
N SER A 109 9.75 6.60 -10.88
CA SER A 109 10.42 6.34 -12.15
C SER A 109 11.62 5.40 -11.97
N CYS A 110 12.43 5.63 -10.93
CA CYS A 110 13.56 4.75 -10.63
C CYS A 110 13.12 3.36 -10.19
N LEU A 111 12.09 3.23 -9.34
CA LEU A 111 11.50 1.93 -8.99
C LEU A 111 10.98 1.20 -10.23
N SER A 112 10.33 1.91 -11.16
CA SER A 112 9.88 1.40 -12.47
C SER A 112 11.03 0.84 -13.29
N ALA A 113 12.11 1.61 -13.44
CA ALA A 113 13.31 1.18 -14.15
C ALA A 113 13.99 -0.02 -13.46
N GLY A 114 14.16 0.03 -12.13
CA GLY A 114 14.80 -1.01 -11.35
C GLY A 114 14.04 -2.34 -11.37
N PHE A 115 12.71 -2.30 -11.29
CA PHE A 115 11.88 -3.50 -11.41
C PHE A 115 11.95 -4.12 -12.80
N LYS A 116 11.90 -3.32 -13.88
CA LYS A 116 12.09 -3.88 -15.22
C LYS A 116 13.50 -4.40 -15.42
N GLY A 117 14.51 -3.70 -14.89
CA GLY A 117 15.92 -4.08 -14.94
C GLY A 117 16.19 -5.40 -14.22
N SER A 118 15.63 -5.58 -13.02
CA SER A 118 15.77 -6.80 -12.22
C SER A 118 15.15 -8.01 -12.90
N LEU A 119 14.08 -7.80 -13.68
CA LEU A 119 13.44 -8.84 -14.49
C LEU A 119 14.08 -9.04 -15.87
N GLY A 120 15.15 -8.30 -16.21
CA GLY A 120 15.81 -8.39 -17.51
C GLY A 120 14.99 -7.80 -18.67
N LEU A 121 14.05 -6.90 -18.39
CA LEU A 121 13.11 -6.30 -19.35
C LEU A 121 13.48 -4.86 -19.76
N SER A 122 14.55 -4.27 -19.21
CA SER A 122 14.98 -2.89 -19.48
C SER A 122 16.47 -2.80 -19.80
N VAL A 123 16.87 -1.71 -20.47
CA VAL A 123 18.27 -1.39 -20.79
C VAL A 123 19.05 -0.98 -19.52
N SER A 124 20.30 -1.44 -19.42
CA SER A 124 21.17 -1.22 -18.25
C SER A 124 21.43 0.26 -17.93
N SER A 125 21.46 1.14 -18.94
CA SER A 125 21.77 2.57 -18.76
C SER A 125 20.73 3.32 -17.91
N THR A 126 19.45 2.99 -18.06
CA THR A 126 18.37 3.59 -17.24
C THR A 126 18.49 3.17 -15.78
N VAL A 127 18.80 1.90 -15.50
CA VAL A 127 19.01 1.40 -14.14
C VAL A 127 20.22 2.09 -13.49
N GLN A 128 21.31 2.26 -14.24
CA GLN A 128 22.52 2.92 -13.76
C GLN A 128 22.29 4.38 -13.36
N SER A 129 21.44 5.11 -14.09
CA SER A 129 21.07 6.49 -13.71
C SER A 129 20.29 6.57 -12.38
N CYS A 130 19.68 5.45 -11.97
CA CYS A 130 18.87 5.33 -10.76
C CYS A 130 19.58 4.63 -9.60
N SER A 131 20.86 4.26 -9.73
CA SER A 131 21.60 3.49 -8.72
C SER A 131 21.50 4.11 -7.32
N LYS A 132 21.70 5.43 -7.21
CA LYS A 132 21.61 6.16 -5.93
C LYS A 132 20.26 6.01 -5.22
N VAL A 133 19.17 5.87 -5.97
CA VAL A 133 17.83 5.63 -5.41
C VAL A 133 17.63 4.16 -5.08
N LEU A 134 18.05 3.28 -5.99
CA LEU A 134 17.80 1.83 -5.94
C LEU A 134 18.71 1.06 -4.97
N ASP A 135 19.92 1.58 -4.71
CA ASP A 135 20.83 1.06 -3.69
C ASP A 135 20.26 1.27 -2.28
N ASN A 136 19.31 2.21 -2.13
CA ASN A 136 18.53 2.42 -0.91
C ASN A 136 19.41 2.61 0.35
N HIS A 137 20.61 3.15 0.15
CA HIS A 137 21.59 3.43 1.19
C HIS A 137 21.88 4.94 1.21
N ASP A 138 22.04 5.53 2.39
CA ASP A 138 22.53 6.90 2.50
C ASP A 138 24.05 6.87 2.66
N SER A 139 24.79 7.36 1.66
CA SER A 139 26.26 7.41 1.74
C SER A 139 26.76 8.65 2.47
N LYS A 140 25.87 9.60 2.86
CA LYS A 140 26.25 10.91 3.41
C LYS A 140 25.91 11.10 4.89
N THR A 141 25.04 10.26 5.43
CA THR A 141 24.71 10.24 6.86
C THR A 141 25.16 8.88 7.41
N SER A 142 25.70 8.83 8.62
CA SER A 142 25.96 7.55 9.32
C SER A 142 24.67 6.81 9.70
N ASP A 143 23.54 7.19 9.11
CA ASP A 143 22.23 6.69 9.41
C ASP A 143 21.92 5.54 8.46
N SER A 144 21.86 4.34 9.02
CA SER A 144 21.53 3.08 8.35
C SER A 144 20.07 3.01 7.83
N SER A 145 19.30 4.08 7.96
CA SER A 145 17.87 4.08 7.69
C SER A 145 17.58 4.08 6.18
N SER A 146 17.28 2.90 5.66
CA SER A 146 16.68 2.69 4.34
C SER A 146 15.37 3.46 4.21
N PHE A 147 15.20 4.25 3.13
CA PHE A 147 13.98 5.04 2.89
C PHE A 147 12.94 4.31 2.04
N LEU A 148 13.29 3.13 1.51
CA LEU A 148 12.39 2.25 0.76
C LEU A 148 12.19 0.94 1.52
N SER A 149 10.95 0.52 1.70
CA SER A 149 10.61 -0.80 2.24
C SER A 149 9.77 -1.56 1.22
N HIS A 150 10.11 -2.81 0.93
CA HIS A 150 9.43 -3.58 -0.11
C HIS A 150 8.60 -4.72 0.49
N HIS A 151 7.39 -4.89 -0.05
CA HIS A 151 6.55 -6.06 0.15
C HIS A 151 6.30 -6.71 -1.22
N THR A 152 6.83 -7.92 -1.41
CA THR A 152 6.71 -8.66 -2.67
C THR A 152 5.82 -9.88 -2.48
N LYS A 153 4.86 -10.06 -3.40
CA LYS A 153 3.97 -11.21 -3.46
C LYS A 153 4.08 -11.87 -4.82
N VAL A 154 4.39 -13.16 -4.82
CA VAL A 154 4.41 -14.03 -6.00
C VAL A 154 3.26 -15.01 -5.87
N VAL A 155 2.49 -15.17 -6.95
CA VAL A 155 1.32 -16.05 -7.04
C VAL A 155 1.47 -16.92 -8.27
N GLY A 156 1.21 -18.22 -8.12
CA GLY A 156 1.44 -19.23 -9.16
C GLY A 156 2.92 -19.58 -9.31
N GLY A 157 3.19 -20.68 -10.01
CA GLY A 157 4.51 -21.21 -10.29
C GLY A 157 5.21 -21.80 -9.07
N SER A 158 6.48 -22.18 -9.24
CA SER A 158 7.33 -22.71 -8.17
C SER A 158 8.79 -22.30 -8.34
N GLY A 159 9.59 -22.50 -7.28
CA GLY A 159 11.04 -22.38 -7.34
C GLY A 159 11.62 -20.97 -7.23
N TRP A 160 10.80 -19.93 -7.02
CA TRP A 160 11.28 -18.57 -6.82
C TRP A 160 10.48 -17.82 -5.74
N PRO A 161 11.14 -17.33 -4.67
CA PRO A 161 10.47 -16.65 -3.57
C PRO A 161 10.11 -15.18 -3.85
N GLY A 162 10.39 -14.67 -5.06
CA GLY A 162 10.14 -13.26 -5.40
C GLY A 162 11.16 -12.27 -4.84
N LYS A 163 12.35 -12.75 -4.43
CA LYS A 163 13.45 -11.84 -4.06
C LYS A 163 14.05 -11.23 -5.33
N LEU A 164 14.13 -9.90 -5.35
CA LEU A 164 14.63 -9.11 -6.47
C LEU A 164 15.60 -8.04 -5.98
N SER A 165 16.75 -7.96 -6.63
CA SER A 165 17.69 -6.85 -6.51
C SER A 165 17.32 -5.77 -7.53
N LEU A 166 16.81 -4.61 -7.10
CA LEU A 166 16.34 -3.57 -8.04
C LEU A 166 17.47 -2.81 -8.76
N ASN A 167 18.70 -2.85 -8.23
CA ASN A 167 19.84 -2.12 -8.77
C ASN A 167 20.65 -2.89 -9.84
N ARG A 168 20.27 -4.15 -10.13
CA ARG A 168 20.96 -5.00 -11.11
C ARG A 168 20.00 -5.98 -11.77
N ASN A 169 20.46 -6.67 -12.80
CA ASN A 169 19.72 -7.79 -13.39
C ASN A 169 19.71 -8.98 -12.40
N ASP A 170 18.53 -9.46 -12.03
CA ASP A 170 18.29 -10.59 -11.12
C ASP A 170 17.25 -11.56 -11.72
N SER A 171 17.25 -11.65 -13.05
CA SER A 171 16.15 -12.25 -13.83
C SER A 171 16.15 -13.78 -13.86
N VAL A 172 17.23 -14.43 -13.43
CA VAL A 172 17.40 -15.89 -13.51
C VAL A 172 16.26 -16.62 -12.78
N GLY A 173 15.97 -16.21 -11.54
CA GLY A 173 14.88 -16.77 -10.73
C GLY A 173 13.51 -16.51 -11.35
N PHE A 174 13.29 -15.29 -11.83
CA PHE A 174 12.04 -14.89 -12.51
C PHE A 174 11.78 -15.70 -13.79
N HIS A 175 12.79 -15.86 -14.66
CA HIS A 175 12.66 -16.66 -15.88
C HIS A 175 12.44 -18.14 -15.59
N SER A 176 13.10 -18.69 -14.56
CA SER A 176 12.83 -20.06 -14.09
C SER A 176 11.38 -20.22 -13.67
N TRP A 177 10.90 -19.32 -12.79
CA TRP A 177 9.52 -19.27 -12.32
C TRP A 177 8.50 -19.17 -13.46
N MET A 178 8.72 -18.28 -14.42
CA MET A 178 7.81 -18.12 -15.58
C MET A 178 7.62 -19.41 -16.37
N ARG A 179 8.64 -20.25 -16.50
CA ARG A 179 8.52 -21.53 -17.23
C ARG A 179 7.62 -22.53 -16.52
N THR A 180 7.48 -22.43 -15.20
CA THR A 180 6.61 -23.32 -14.40
C THR A 180 5.12 -22.99 -14.52
N LEU A 181 4.78 -21.77 -14.92
CA LEU A 181 3.41 -21.23 -14.86
C LEU A 181 2.39 -21.98 -15.73
N LYS A 182 2.83 -22.64 -16.80
CA LYS A 182 1.92 -23.47 -17.62
C LYS A 182 1.42 -24.69 -16.84
N ASN A 183 2.27 -25.29 -16.02
CA ASN A 183 1.99 -26.53 -15.29
C ASN A 183 1.51 -26.28 -13.87
N ILE A 184 1.89 -25.15 -13.27
CA ILE A 184 1.55 -24.76 -11.90
C ILE A 184 0.95 -23.34 -11.91
N PRO A 185 -0.18 -23.08 -12.59
CA PRO A 185 -0.82 -21.77 -12.55
C PRO A 185 -1.60 -21.58 -11.23
N ASP A 186 -1.83 -20.33 -10.85
CA ASP A 186 -2.72 -19.97 -9.73
C ASP A 186 -3.62 -18.79 -10.13
N ILE A 187 -4.60 -18.44 -9.30
CA ILE A 187 -5.59 -17.40 -9.55
C ILE A 187 -4.92 -16.02 -9.50
N ILE A 188 -4.75 -15.40 -10.67
CA ILE A 188 -4.14 -14.07 -10.81
C ILE A 188 -5.16 -12.95 -10.93
N TYR A 189 -6.38 -13.29 -11.34
CA TYR A 189 -7.54 -12.41 -11.36
C TYR A 189 -8.81 -13.24 -11.20
N TYR A 190 -9.82 -12.65 -10.58
CA TYR A 190 -11.11 -13.29 -10.39
C TYR A 190 -12.24 -12.27 -10.43
N SER A 191 -13.40 -12.73 -10.89
CA SER A 191 -14.68 -12.03 -10.76
C SER A 191 -15.51 -12.72 -9.69
N LEU A 192 -15.98 -11.96 -8.71
CA LEU A 192 -16.76 -12.46 -7.58
C LEU A 192 -18.25 -12.18 -7.79
N ARG A 193 -19.10 -13.10 -7.33
CA ARG A 193 -20.53 -12.89 -7.17
C ARG A 193 -20.96 -13.17 -5.73
N PRO A 194 -21.93 -12.40 -5.18
CA PRO A 194 -22.37 -12.59 -3.80
C PRO A 194 -22.88 -14.01 -3.54
N LEU A 195 -22.54 -14.57 -2.37
CA LEU A 195 -22.89 -15.96 -2.02
C LEU A 195 -24.41 -16.20 -2.02
N HIS A 196 -25.20 -15.23 -1.55
CA HIS A 196 -26.67 -15.36 -1.47
C HIS A 196 -27.35 -15.61 -2.82
N LEU A 197 -26.71 -15.30 -3.94
CA LEU A 197 -27.26 -15.59 -5.27
C LEU A 197 -27.27 -17.08 -5.63
N LEU A 198 -26.57 -17.92 -4.85
CA LEU A 198 -26.58 -19.37 -5.01
C LEU A 198 -27.75 -20.04 -4.28
N ILE A 199 -28.49 -19.31 -3.44
CA ILE A 199 -29.47 -19.86 -2.50
C ILE A 199 -30.87 -19.79 -3.12
N PRO A 200 -31.56 -20.94 -3.35
CA PRO A 200 -32.89 -20.94 -3.94
C PRO A 200 -34.00 -20.47 -2.99
N ASN A 201 -33.88 -20.77 -1.70
CA ASN A 201 -34.86 -20.36 -0.69
C ASN A 201 -34.76 -18.84 -0.45
N THR A 202 -35.82 -18.10 -0.76
CA THR A 202 -35.83 -16.62 -0.72
C THR A 202 -35.63 -16.04 0.68
N VAL A 203 -36.14 -16.72 1.72
CA VAL A 203 -35.98 -16.30 3.12
C VAL A 203 -34.52 -16.42 3.55
N VAL A 204 -33.91 -17.59 3.29
CA VAL A 204 -32.49 -17.83 3.61
C VAL A 204 -31.58 -16.96 2.76
N GLN A 205 -31.91 -16.78 1.47
CA GLN A 205 -31.19 -15.89 0.57
C GLN A 205 -31.12 -14.46 1.11
N GLN A 206 -32.25 -13.90 1.53
CA GLN A 206 -32.29 -12.55 2.10
C GLN A 206 -31.51 -12.50 3.42
N GLY A 207 -31.63 -13.53 4.26
CA GLY A 207 -30.86 -13.64 5.50
C GLY A 207 -29.34 -13.67 5.27
N VAL A 208 -28.85 -14.42 4.27
CA VAL A 208 -27.42 -14.47 3.95
C VAL A 208 -26.95 -13.14 3.39
N LYS A 209 -27.78 -12.44 2.61
CA LYS A 209 -27.47 -11.10 2.12
C LYS A 209 -27.25 -10.11 3.27
N GLU A 210 -28.15 -10.09 4.25
CA GLU A 210 -28.05 -9.22 5.43
C GLU A 210 -26.84 -9.59 6.30
N ALA A 211 -26.66 -10.88 6.60
CA ALA A 211 -25.53 -11.36 7.38
C ALA A 211 -24.18 -11.02 6.73
N VAL A 212 -24.07 -11.13 5.40
CA VAL A 212 -22.86 -10.72 4.66
C VAL A 212 -22.65 -9.21 4.73
N GLN A 213 -23.70 -8.39 4.64
CA GLN A 213 -23.57 -6.95 4.78
C GLN A 213 -23.06 -6.56 6.17
N ASP A 214 -23.57 -7.20 7.22
CA ASP A 214 -23.12 -6.97 8.59
C ASP A 214 -21.67 -7.44 8.80
N TYR A 215 -21.32 -8.64 8.30
CA TYR A 215 -19.94 -9.12 8.27
C TYR A 215 -18.99 -8.09 7.65
N LEU A 216 -19.36 -7.52 6.51
CA LEU A 216 -18.52 -6.57 5.79
C LEU A 216 -18.37 -5.25 6.54
N LYS A 217 -19.41 -4.77 7.25
CA LYS A 217 -19.33 -3.58 8.10
C LYS A 217 -18.43 -3.81 9.30
N GLU A 218 -18.57 -4.95 9.97
CA GLU A 218 -17.75 -5.33 11.13
C GLU A 218 -16.26 -5.44 10.79
N ASN A 219 -15.93 -5.84 9.55
CA ASN A 219 -14.56 -6.02 9.06
C ASN A 219 -14.05 -4.84 8.19
N ALA A 220 -14.79 -3.73 8.14
CA ALA A 220 -14.39 -2.55 7.40
C ALA A 220 -13.18 -1.87 8.08
N LEU A 221 -12.29 -1.28 7.28
CA LEU A 221 -11.27 -0.40 7.84
C LEU A 221 -11.95 0.84 8.45
N PRO A 222 -11.41 1.38 9.57
CA PRO A 222 -11.89 2.64 10.11
C PRO A 222 -11.85 3.71 9.03
N LYS A 223 -12.86 4.60 9.01
CA LYS A 223 -12.79 5.79 8.16
C LYS A 223 -11.53 6.57 8.56
N SER A 224 -10.72 6.97 7.57
CA SER A 224 -9.62 7.89 7.86
C SER A 224 -10.20 9.16 8.45
N THR A 225 -9.71 9.57 9.62
CA THR A 225 -9.75 10.98 10.01
C THR A 225 -9.05 11.73 8.89
N GLY A 226 -9.72 12.70 8.25
CA GLY A 226 -9.34 13.27 6.95
C GLY A 226 -7.89 13.77 6.83
N GLU A 227 -7.52 14.23 5.64
CA GLU A 227 -6.16 14.74 5.38
C GLU A 227 -5.72 15.71 6.48
N LEU A 228 -4.65 15.31 7.18
CA LEU A 228 -3.95 16.22 8.08
C LEU A 228 -3.39 17.34 7.21
N SER A 229 -4.04 18.49 7.23
CA SER A 229 -3.49 19.73 6.67
C SER A 229 -2.06 19.88 7.17
N CYS A 230 -1.14 20.32 6.31
CA CYS A 230 0.28 20.49 6.64
C CYS A 230 0.55 21.47 7.80
N GLY A 231 -0.49 22.00 8.42
CA GLY A 231 -0.45 22.99 9.48
C GLY A 231 -0.26 24.39 8.90
N ASP A 232 0.32 25.26 9.72
CA ASP A 232 0.57 26.67 9.42
C ASP A 232 1.25 26.91 8.05
N PRO A 233 0.68 27.76 7.16
CA PRO A 233 1.29 28.19 5.90
C PRO A 233 2.70 28.79 6.02
N TYR A 234 3.08 29.31 7.20
CA TYR A 234 4.42 29.84 7.45
C TYR A 234 5.48 28.75 7.70
N SER A 235 5.05 27.49 7.79
CA SER A 235 5.98 26.37 7.88
C SER A 235 6.68 26.19 6.53
N ARG A 236 8.03 26.20 6.53
CA ARG A 236 8.89 25.98 5.34
C ARG A 236 8.84 24.51 4.85
N ARG A 237 7.65 23.92 4.83
CA ARG A 237 7.39 22.53 4.43
C ARG A 237 7.17 22.46 2.91
N ASP A 238 7.39 21.29 2.34
CA ASP A 238 7.01 20.99 0.96
C ASP A 238 5.54 20.57 0.85
N SER A 239 5.09 20.22 -0.35
CA SER A 239 3.73 19.72 -0.61
C SER A 239 3.41 18.40 0.10
N ASN A 240 4.42 17.71 0.63
CA ASN A 240 4.27 16.50 1.44
C ASN A 240 4.31 16.80 2.94
N CYS A 241 4.20 18.07 3.34
CA CYS A 241 4.32 18.52 4.72
C CYS A 241 5.69 18.21 5.37
N CYS A 242 6.73 17.99 4.58
CA CYS A 242 8.06 17.62 5.05
C CYS A 242 9.00 18.83 5.08
N LEU A 243 9.92 18.87 6.04
CA LEU A 243 10.95 19.92 6.09
C LEU A 243 11.92 19.76 4.92
N ARG A 244 12.25 20.86 4.24
CA ARG A 244 13.14 20.85 3.06
C ARG A 244 14.63 20.77 3.39
N LYS A 245 15.02 21.06 4.64
CA LYS A 245 16.41 21.03 5.09
C LYS A 245 16.50 20.44 6.49
N VAL A 246 17.58 19.71 6.74
CA VAL A 246 17.96 19.29 8.10
C VAL A 246 18.27 20.50 8.97
N SER A 247 18.18 20.32 10.29
CA SER A 247 18.54 21.33 11.30
C SER A 247 17.72 22.63 11.26
N GLN A 248 16.47 22.58 10.79
CA GLN A 248 15.51 23.68 10.94
C GLN A 248 14.75 23.54 12.25
N GLY A 249 14.59 24.66 12.97
CA GLY A 249 13.83 24.72 14.22
C GLY A 249 13.17 26.09 14.40
N ARG A 250 12.24 26.19 15.36
CA ARG A 250 11.60 27.44 15.75
C ARG A 250 12.34 28.01 16.97
N LEU A 251 13.12 29.06 16.76
CA LEU A 251 13.70 29.83 17.86
C LEU A 251 12.68 30.89 18.30
N VAL A 252 12.28 30.83 19.57
CA VAL A 252 11.47 31.87 20.20
C VAL A 252 12.37 32.62 21.17
N VAL A 253 12.73 33.86 20.81
CA VAL A 253 13.50 34.74 21.69
C VAL A 253 12.53 35.54 22.53
N THR A 254 12.62 35.41 23.85
CA THR A 254 11.83 36.20 24.80
C THR A 254 12.78 37.10 25.57
N VAL A 255 12.62 38.42 25.43
CA VAL A 255 13.37 39.38 26.23
C VAL A 255 12.76 39.40 27.63
N VAL A 256 13.49 38.87 28.60
CA VAL A 256 13.01 38.76 29.99
C VAL A 256 13.18 40.08 30.75
N ARG A 257 14.28 40.81 30.50
CA ARG A 257 14.62 42.08 31.19
C ARG A 257 15.84 42.77 30.56
N ALA A 258 15.95 44.08 30.76
CA ALA A 258 17.15 44.87 30.49
C ALA A 258 17.39 45.86 31.65
N TRP A 259 18.64 46.15 32.00
CA TRP A 259 18.99 47.00 33.15
C TRP A 259 20.24 47.82 32.84
N GLY A 260 20.31 49.05 33.38
CA GLY A 260 21.50 49.90 33.29
C GLY A 260 21.89 50.33 31.87
N LEU A 261 20.90 50.59 31.00
CA LEU A 261 21.15 51.05 29.64
C LEU A 261 21.33 52.58 29.60
N TRP A 262 22.37 53.05 28.92
CA TRP A 262 22.65 54.46 28.63
C TRP A 262 22.98 54.62 27.14
N GLY A 263 22.55 55.74 26.54
CA GLY A 263 22.85 56.10 25.15
C GLY A 263 23.79 57.31 25.07
N ASP A 264 24.32 57.59 23.88
CA ASP A 264 25.22 58.71 23.65
C ASP A 264 24.49 60.05 23.81
N TYR A 265 25.18 61.02 24.43
CA TYR A 265 24.63 62.33 24.76
C TYR A 265 24.75 63.38 23.65
N GLN A 266 25.28 63.02 22.47
CA GLN A 266 25.53 63.99 21.41
C GLN A 266 24.24 64.34 20.65
N TRP A 267 23.55 65.35 21.21
CA TRP A 267 22.81 66.32 20.42
C TRP A 267 23.70 66.79 19.27
N ILE A 268 23.29 66.53 18.03
CA ILE A 268 23.81 67.26 16.88
C ILE A 268 23.30 68.69 17.06
N ALA A 269 24.12 69.54 17.68
CA ALA A 269 24.00 70.97 17.47
C ALA A 269 24.36 71.17 16.02
N GLY A 270 23.36 71.36 15.17
CA GLY A 270 23.59 71.96 13.87
C GLY A 270 24.27 73.30 14.10
N ASP A 271 25.44 73.47 13.51
CA ASP A 271 26.13 74.75 13.43
C ASP A 271 25.15 75.79 12.86
N THR A 272 24.79 76.79 13.66
CA THR A 272 24.36 78.08 13.13
C THR A 272 25.61 78.95 13.01
N GLU A 273 26.25 78.91 11.83
CA GLU A 273 27.11 80.01 11.37
C GLU A 273 26.23 81.05 10.67
N ALA A 274 26.27 82.28 11.20
CA ALA A 274 26.14 83.53 10.46
C ALA A 274 26.97 84.59 11.20
#